data_AF-A0AAI9YWD3-F1
#
_entry.id   AF-A0AAI9YWD3-F1
#
_cell.length_a   1.000
_cell.length_b   1.000
_cell.length_c   1.000
_cell.angle_alpha   90.00
_cell.angle_beta   90.00
_cell.angle_gamma   90.00
#
_symmetry.space_group_name_H-M   'P 1'
#
loop_
_entity.id
_entity.type
_entity.pdbx_description
1 polymer ?
#
loop_
_entity_poly.entity_id
_entity_poly.type
_entity_poly.pdbx_seq_one_letter_code
_entity_poly.pdbx_strand_id
1 'polypeptide(L)'
;MDYMRSFVGRKPKRTQLPTVATDDVYPVHFFDDTKPFREMLLNWTLRFDDVLDAEKLNLSLSRLIEIGDWRKLGGRMRMRPDNQLELHVPKQFTPARPAIRFSHDVHDFSIKEHNIAKHLPTTTSTPSIQPGVINFYNLGARQDAPKTLEDLMCSDEPQIALHVVSFNDATLVGLLFSHVMFGAAGMQALVQAWSQVLAGREAEVPVVHGAHKDILDDVGVDTDPEKEAYLLDRRQLKGFRHFRFSLRFLWDMYRRPEIESKVLCLPADFVAGLRARAMADLHAMDEKGLGTEEAPFVSEGDVLTAWWTRLVCLARGSNRPVTVLNAVDITGRLKSVFAPGKLYVQNFALGTWTLLSSAEVLKAPLGYVARCFRHDIQTQTTPSQIMAFMRRLRAGGRCSSQPIYGNPNSMLIIFTNWARCKFFDCIDFSPAVIPRISEPVTVNGDIQTNGHTTGNDPEKTAANATVTEVLNRPPPGKIAYHHSLARTRSILSRNVFTILGKDLQGNYWISALGHPECWDKLEKEVSMSSMDALRNLNPPSAN
;
A
#
# COMPACT_ATOMS: atom_id res chain seq x y z
N MET A 1 -27.49 9.69 -2.27
CA MET A 1 -28.82 9.18 -1.86
C MET A 1 -28.94 7.64 -1.93
N ASP A 2 -27.89 6.88 -2.25
CA ASP A 2 -27.96 5.40 -2.27
C ASP A 2 -27.79 4.71 -0.90
N TYR A 3 -27.39 5.45 0.14
CA TYR A 3 -27.16 4.89 1.48
C TYR A 3 -28.46 4.51 2.22
N MET A 4 -29.60 5.10 1.84
CA MET A 4 -30.91 4.82 2.45
C MET A 4 -31.73 3.75 1.70
N ARG A 5 -31.32 3.33 0.50
CA ARG A 5 -32.01 2.25 -0.26
C ARG A 5 -31.60 0.83 0.17
N SER A 6 -30.59 0.68 1.02
CA SER A 6 -30.12 -0.64 1.50
C SER A 6 -31.01 -1.25 2.60
N PHE A 7 -31.94 -0.50 3.18
CA PHE A 7 -32.74 -0.98 4.33
C PHE A 7 -34.04 -1.70 3.96
N VAL A 8 -34.49 -1.68 2.70
CA VAL A 8 -35.79 -2.28 2.30
C VAL A 8 -35.66 -3.22 1.08
N GLY A 9 -34.55 -3.22 0.36
CA GLY A 9 -34.31 -4.15 -0.75
C GLY A 9 -33.51 -5.37 -0.29
N ARG A 10 -34.19 -6.46 0.09
CA ARG A 10 -33.54 -7.79 0.15
C ARG A 10 -33.07 -8.13 -1.27
N LYS A 11 -31.79 -7.88 -1.58
CA LYS A 11 -31.16 -8.52 -2.74
C LYS A 11 -31.35 -10.03 -2.58
N PRO A 12 -31.71 -10.78 -3.63
CA PRO A 12 -31.79 -12.24 -3.55
C PRO A 12 -30.46 -12.77 -3.04
N LYS A 13 -30.49 -13.63 -2.01
CA LYS A 13 -29.30 -14.24 -1.43
C LYS A 13 -28.59 -15.01 -2.53
N ARG A 14 -27.40 -14.57 -2.94
CA ARG A 14 -26.63 -15.31 -3.95
C ARG A 14 -26.11 -16.57 -3.28
N THR A 15 -26.19 -17.68 -4.00
CA THR A 15 -25.78 -18.98 -3.49
C THR A 15 -24.34 -19.23 -3.91
N GLN A 16 -23.49 -19.61 -2.97
CA GLN A 16 -22.12 -20.04 -3.25
C GLN A 16 -22.13 -21.19 -4.26
N LEU A 17 -21.18 -21.18 -5.20
CA LEU A 17 -21.04 -22.28 -6.14
C LEU A 17 -20.61 -23.58 -5.45
N PRO A 18 -21.06 -24.75 -5.94
CA PRO A 18 -20.64 -26.03 -5.38
C PRO A 18 -19.11 -26.20 -5.47
N THR A 19 -18.58 -27.00 -4.55
CA THR A 19 -17.19 -27.45 -4.58
C THR A 19 -17.00 -28.51 -5.66
N VAL A 20 -15.81 -28.56 -6.28
CA VAL A 20 -15.47 -29.60 -7.25
C VAL A 20 -14.61 -30.64 -6.55
N ALA A 21 -15.07 -31.89 -6.46
CA ALA A 21 -14.44 -32.94 -5.65
C ALA A 21 -13.00 -33.28 -6.05
N THR A 22 -12.59 -32.94 -7.27
CA THR A 22 -11.22 -33.16 -7.76
C THR A 22 -10.24 -32.07 -7.35
N ASP A 23 -10.70 -30.96 -6.80
CA ASP A 23 -9.82 -29.82 -6.46
C ASP A 23 -8.95 -30.13 -5.24
N ASP A 24 -7.74 -29.57 -5.25
CA ASP A 24 -6.89 -29.53 -4.06
C ASP A 24 -7.39 -28.41 -3.14
N VAL A 25 -7.43 -28.67 -1.83
CA VAL A 25 -7.97 -27.70 -0.87
C VAL A 25 -6.83 -27.10 -0.05
N TYR A 26 -6.71 -25.78 -0.09
CA TYR A 26 -5.78 -25.01 0.75
C TYR A 26 -6.56 -24.26 1.83
N PRO A 27 -6.07 -24.24 3.07
CA PRO A 27 -6.69 -23.45 4.13
C PRO A 27 -6.44 -21.94 3.93
N VAL A 28 -7.41 -21.13 4.36
CA VAL A 28 -7.17 -19.74 4.73
C VAL A 28 -6.88 -19.71 6.24
N HIS A 29 -5.69 -19.22 6.59
CA HIS A 29 -5.14 -19.38 7.93
C HIS A 29 -5.75 -18.40 8.92
N PHE A 30 -5.53 -18.60 10.23
CA PHE A 30 -6.22 -17.82 11.27
C PHE A 30 -6.00 -16.32 11.13
N PHE A 31 -4.76 -15.92 10.82
CA PHE A 31 -4.37 -14.51 10.73
C PHE A 31 -4.74 -13.89 9.36
N ASP A 32 -4.97 -14.72 8.34
CA ASP A 32 -5.48 -14.33 7.03
C ASP A 32 -7.00 -14.14 7.05
N ASP A 33 -7.71 -14.96 7.83
CA ASP A 33 -9.16 -15.08 7.86
C ASP A 33 -9.81 -14.12 8.88
N THR A 34 -9.52 -12.83 8.75
CA THR A 34 -10.07 -11.78 9.63
C THR A 34 -11.20 -11.02 8.96
N LYS A 35 -12.14 -10.47 9.74
CA LYS A 35 -13.26 -9.69 9.19
C LYS A 35 -12.81 -8.55 8.26
N PRO A 36 -11.80 -7.72 8.62
CA PRO A 36 -11.30 -6.69 7.70
C PRO A 36 -10.77 -7.27 6.38
N PHE A 37 -9.98 -8.34 6.40
CA PHE A 37 -9.39 -8.91 5.19
C PHE A 37 -10.44 -9.57 4.29
N ARG A 38 -11.46 -10.20 4.86
CA ARG A 38 -12.62 -10.72 4.12
C ARG A 38 -13.36 -9.63 3.33
N GLU A 39 -13.37 -8.39 3.82
CA GLU A 39 -14.05 -7.26 3.18
C GLU A 39 -13.19 -6.51 2.16
N MET A 40 -11.90 -6.87 2.01
CA MET A 40 -10.93 -6.16 1.18
C MET A 40 -10.50 -6.98 -0.05
N LEU A 41 -11.12 -6.68 -1.19
CA LEU A 41 -10.52 -6.98 -2.49
C LEU A 41 -9.70 -5.75 -2.92
N LEU A 42 -8.41 -5.93 -3.12
CA LEU A 42 -7.47 -4.87 -3.47
C LEU A 42 -7.20 -4.90 -4.97
N ASN A 43 -7.33 -3.75 -5.61
CA ASN A 43 -6.82 -3.51 -6.95
C ASN A 43 -5.48 -2.77 -6.84
N TRP A 44 -4.40 -3.36 -7.34
CA TRP A 44 -3.07 -2.77 -7.38
C TRP A 44 -2.67 -2.48 -8.82
N THR A 45 -2.52 -1.20 -9.14
CA THR A 45 -2.20 -0.73 -10.49
C THR A 45 -0.75 -0.26 -10.53
N LEU A 46 0.01 -0.81 -11.48
CA LEU A 46 1.37 -0.43 -11.83
C LEU A 46 1.35 0.36 -13.13
N ARG A 47 2.09 1.45 -13.21
CA ARG A 47 2.32 2.21 -14.45
C ARG A 47 3.75 1.97 -14.92
N PHE A 48 3.88 1.58 -16.17
CA PHE A 48 5.13 1.55 -16.92
C PHE A 48 5.07 2.61 -18.01
N ASP A 49 6.13 3.37 -18.19
CA ASP A 49 6.25 4.30 -19.31
C ASP A 49 6.72 3.58 -20.59
N ASP A 50 6.87 2.26 -20.54
CA ASP A 50 7.13 1.37 -21.68
C ASP A 50 5.85 0.71 -22.18
N VAL A 51 5.86 0.33 -23.46
CA VAL A 51 4.86 -0.58 -24.01
C VAL A 51 5.30 -2.01 -23.69
N LEU A 52 4.48 -2.76 -22.96
CA LEU A 52 4.74 -4.13 -22.56
C LEU A 52 3.85 -5.10 -23.32
N ASP A 53 4.39 -6.28 -23.61
CA ASP A 53 3.69 -7.42 -24.19
C ASP A 53 2.74 -8.04 -23.14
N ALA A 54 1.46 -7.75 -23.30
CA ALA A 54 0.41 -8.20 -22.38
C ALA A 54 0.27 -9.73 -22.34
N GLU A 55 0.55 -10.42 -23.44
CA GLU A 55 0.46 -11.88 -23.51
C GLU A 55 1.62 -12.51 -22.73
N LYS A 56 2.84 -12.02 -22.87
CA LYS A 56 3.98 -12.46 -22.04
C LYS A 56 3.71 -12.26 -20.55
N LEU A 57 3.12 -11.13 -20.17
CA LEU A 57 2.71 -10.86 -18.78
C LEU A 57 1.70 -11.91 -18.28
N ASN A 58 0.66 -12.19 -19.07
CA ASN A 58 -0.34 -13.21 -18.74
C ASN A 58 0.24 -14.62 -18.63
N LEU A 59 1.00 -15.05 -19.64
CA LEU A 59 1.57 -16.39 -19.69
C LEU A 59 2.55 -16.64 -18.55
N SER A 60 3.44 -15.68 -18.27
CA SER A 60 4.41 -15.80 -17.18
C SER A 60 3.77 -15.80 -15.79
N LEU A 61 2.74 -14.98 -15.55
CA LEU A 61 2.02 -15.01 -14.27
C LEU A 61 1.24 -16.30 -14.10
N SER A 62 0.54 -16.75 -15.15
CA SER A 62 -0.17 -18.04 -15.15
C SER A 62 0.79 -19.19 -14.86
N ARG A 63 1.98 -19.16 -15.50
CA ARG A 63 3.03 -20.15 -15.30
C ARG A 63 3.57 -20.15 -13.87
N LEU A 64 3.80 -18.99 -13.27
CA LEU A 64 4.19 -18.91 -11.85
C LEU A 64 3.20 -19.63 -10.94
N ILE A 65 1.89 -19.44 -11.17
CA ILE A 65 0.85 -20.08 -10.37
C ILE A 65 0.86 -21.62 -10.52
N GLU A 66 1.46 -22.17 -11.57
CA GLU A 66 1.62 -23.62 -11.71
C GLU A 66 2.80 -24.21 -10.93
N ILE A 67 3.70 -23.37 -10.42
CA ILE A 67 4.94 -23.82 -9.75
C ILE A 67 4.66 -24.15 -8.29
N GLY A 68 4.62 -25.44 -7.95
CA GLY A 68 4.49 -25.91 -6.57
C GLY A 68 3.27 -25.32 -5.85
N ASP A 69 3.49 -24.78 -4.65
CA ASP A 69 2.42 -24.23 -3.80
C ASP A 69 2.00 -22.78 -4.17
N TRP A 70 2.64 -22.15 -5.18
CA TRP A 70 2.11 -20.89 -5.75
C TRP A 70 0.69 -21.06 -6.31
N ARG A 71 0.32 -22.29 -6.67
CA ARG A 71 -1.02 -22.69 -7.13
C ARG A 71 -2.14 -22.33 -6.17
N LYS A 72 -1.84 -22.15 -4.88
CA LYS A 72 -2.78 -21.62 -3.88
C LYS A 72 -3.44 -20.32 -4.37
N LEU A 73 -2.69 -19.47 -5.07
CA LEU A 73 -3.18 -18.18 -5.57
C LEU A 73 -4.16 -18.32 -6.75
N GLY A 74 -4.15 -19.46 -7.44
CA GLY A 74 -5.15 -19.84 -8.42
C GLY A 74 -6.41 -20.48 -7.82
N GLY A 75 -6.57 -20.45 -6.49
CA GLY A 75 -7.72 -21.04 -5.81
C GLY A 75 -9.03 -20.31 -6.04
N ARG A 76 -10.13 -21.01 -5.78
CA ARG A 76 -11.50 -20.50 -5.80
C ARG A 76 -12.01 -20.43 -4.37
N MET A 77 -12.42 -19.24 -3.95
CA MET A 77 -12.83 -18.99 -2.58
C MET A 77 -14.12 -19.76 -2.27
N ARG A 78 -14.12 -20.49 -1.16
CA ARG A 78 -15.31 -21.18 -0.63
C ARG A 78 -15.41 -20.95 0.87
N MET A 79 -16.65 -20.84 1.35
CA MET A 79 -17.00 -20.84 2.76
C MET A 79 -17.48 -22.23 3.16
N ARG A 80 -16.92 -22.74 4.25
CA ARG A 80 -17.37 -23.98 4.89
C ARG A 80 -18.59 -23.75 5.79
N PRO A 81 -19.31 -24.82 6.19
CA PRO A 81 -20.42 -24.72 7.13
C PRO A 81 -20.06 -24.10 8.50
N ASP A 82 -18.80 -24.21 8.91
CA ASP A 82 -18.27 -23.61 10.15
C ASP A 82 -17.82 -22.15 9.98
N ASN A 83 -18.18 -21.50 8.86
CA ASN A 83 -17.86 -20.12 8.51
C ASN A 83 -16.33 -19.85 8.36
N GLN A 84 -15.54 -20.89 8.06
CA GLN A 84 -14.13 -20.74 7.70
C GLN A 84 -13.96 -20.68 6.18
N LEU A 85 -12.99 -19.87 5.73
CA LEU A 85 -12.62 -19.78 4.34
C LEU A 85 -11.61 -20.86 3.95
N GLU A 86 -11.75 -21.36 2.73
CA GLU A 86 -10.81 -22.25 2.08
C GLU A 86 -10.72 -21.97 0.58
N LEU A 87 -9.65 -22.43 -0.04
CA LEU A 87 -9.34 -22.23 -1.44
C LEU A 87 -9.36 -23.57 -2.16
N HIS A 88 -10.26 -23.70 -3.13
CA HIS A 88 -10.38 -24.87 -3.99
C HIS A 88 -9.58 -24.63 -5.27
N VAL A 89 -8.48 -25.35 -5.43
CA VAL A 89 -7.54 -25.19 -6.54
C VAL A 89 -7.77 -26.32 -7.55
N PRO A 90 -8.09 -26.01 -8.82
CA PRO A 90 -8.15 -27.02 -9.87
C PRO A 90 -6.87 -27.86 -9.92
N LYS A 91 -6.98 -29.20 -10.04
CA LYS A 91 -5.81 -30.07 -10.26
C LYS A 91 -5.00 -29.66 -11.48
N GLN A 92 -5.72 -29.28 -12.55
CA GLN A 92 -5.15 -28.69 -13.76
C GLN A 92 -5.93 -27.41 -14.07
N PHE A 93 -5.20 -26.33 -14.37
CA PHE A 93 -5.81 -25.11 -14.86
C PHE A 93 -6.18 -25.31 -16.34
N THR A 94 -7.37 -24.84 -16.69
CA THR A 94 -7.91 -24.94 -18.07
C THR A 94 -8.44 -23.59 -18.50
N PRO A 95 -8.73 -23.35 -19.79
CA PRO A 95 -9.36 -22.10 -20.21
C PRO A 95 -10.69 -21.79 -19.47
N ALA A 96 -11.43 -22.83 -19.08
CA ALA A 96 -12.67 -22.68 -18.30
C ALA A 96 -12.41 -22.36 -16.82
N ARG A 97 -11.33 -22.93 -16.24
CA ARG A 97 -10.89 -22.70 -14.85
C ARG A 97 -9.42 -22.29 -14.83
N PRO A 98 -9.10 -21.06 -15.26
CA PRO A 98 -7.72 -20.65 -15.47
C PRO A 98 -7.01 -20.37 -14.13
N ALA A 99 -5.68 -20.37 -14.16
CA ALA A 99 -4.84 -20.02 -13.01
C ALA A 99 -5.10 -18.58 -12.54
N ILE A 100 -5.22 -17.66 -13.49
CA ILE A 100 -5.59 -16.26 -13.27
C ILE A 100 -6.69 -15.86 -14.24
N ARG A 101 -7.43 -14.81 -13.91
CA ARG A 101 -8.35 -14.18 -14.85
C ARG A 101 -7.60 -13.10 -15.62
N PHE A 102 -7.52 -13.19 -16.94
CA PHE A 102 -6.85 -12.19 -17.78
C PHE A 102 -7.84 -11.33 -18.57
N SER A 103 -7.49 -10.07 -18.78
CA SER A 103 -8.18 -9.12 -19.66
C SER A 103 -7.20 -8.07 -20.18
N HIS A 104 -7.40 -7.57 -21.39
CA HIS A 104 -6.50 -6.65 -22.07
C HIS A 104 -7.28 -5.62 -22.87
N ASP A 105 -7.05 -4.34 -22.58
CA ASP A 105 -7.57 -3.22 -23.34
C ASP A 105 -6.41 -2.58 -24.13
N VAL A 106 -6.65 -2.23 -25.40
CA VAL A 106 -5.65 -1.61 -26.28
C VAL A 106 -6.18 -0.27 -26.76
N HIS A 107 -5.34 0.76 -26.63
CA HIS A 107 -5.57 2.10 -27.13
C HIS A 107 -4.47 2.47 -28.13
N ASP A 108 -4.89 3.02 -29.27
CA ASP A 108 -4.03 3.45 -30.37
C ASP A 108 -3.58 4.92 -30.24
N PHE A 109 -3.61 5.47 -29.02
CA PHE A 109 -3.23 6.84 -28.68
C PHE A 109 -2.32 6.88 -27.45
N SER A 110 -1.71 8.03 -27.17
CA SER A 110 -0.86 8.22 -25.98
C SER A 110 -1.66 8.19 -24.69
N ILE A 111 -1.06 7.69 -23.60
CA ILE A 111 -1.64 7.78 -22.26
C ILE A 111 -1.98 9.22 -21.86
N LYS A 112 -1.27 10.22 -22.42
CA LYS A 112 -1.51 11.65 -22.19
C LYS A 112 -2.83 12.15 -22.82
N GLU A 113 -3.35 11.43 -23.81
CA GLU A 113 -4.63 11.74 -24.47
C GLU A 113 -5.83 11.09 -23.76
N HIS A 114 -5.59 10.04 -22.99
CA HIS A 114 -6.65 9.30 -22.30
C HIS A 114 -7.34 10.16 -21.22
N ASN A 115 -8.68 10.21 -21.24
CA ASN A 115 -9.50 11.07 -20.35
C ASN A 115 -9.17 10.97 -18.84
N ILE A 116 -8.88 9.75 -18.36
CA ILE A 116 -8.56 9.49 -16.94
C ILE A 116 -7.05 9.30 -16.71
N ALA A 117 -6.41 8.36 -17.43
CA ALA A 117 -5.00 8.00 -17.25
C ALA A 117 -4.00 9.16 -17.43
N LYS A 118 -4.31 10.20 -18.22
CA LYS A 118 -3.48 11.41 -18.32
C LYS A 118 -3.26 12.14 -17.00
N HIS A 119 -4.14 11.91 -16.02
CA HIS A 119 -4.06 12.50 -14.68
C HIS A 119 -3.37 11.59 -13.66
N LEU A 120 -2.85 10.42 -14.07
CA LEU A 120 -2.08 9.56 -13.18
C LEU A 120 -0.89 10.34 -12.60
N PRO A 121 -0.58 10.14 -11.30
CA PRO A 121 0.50 10.87 -10.67
C PRO A 121 1.85 10.71 -11.37
N THR A 122 2.65 11.79 -11.36
CA THR A 122 3.99 11.88 -11.95
C THR A 122 4.97 12.47 -10.95
N THR A 123 6.26 12.15 -11.10
CA THR A 123 7.31 12.70 -10.25
C THR A 123 7.37 14.23 -10.38
N THR A 124 7.63 14.91 -9.26
CA THR A 124 7.79 16.37 -9.21
C THR A 124 9.08 16.74 -8.48
N SER A 125 9.71 17.84 -8.87
CA SER A 125 10.94 18.34 -8.23
C SER A 125 10.70 18.96 -6.85
N THR A 126 9.47 19.39 -6.57
CA THR A 126 9.01 19.88 -5.26
C THR A 126 7.92 18.96 -4.71
N PRO A 127 7.65 18.97 -3.38
CA PRO A 127 6.55 18.20 -2.84
C PRO A 127 5.24 18.61 -3.50
N SER A 128 4.43 17.63 -3.91
CA SER A 128 3.18 17.89 -4.63
C SER A 128 2.02 17.03 -4.12
N ILE A 129 0.83 17.59 -4.24
CA ILE A 129 -0.44 16.93 -3.95
C ILE A 129 -1.13 16.69 -5.29
N GLN A 130 -1.40 15.43 -5.59
CA GLN A 130 -1.86 14.97 -6.89
C GLN A 130 -3.20 14.23 -6.77
N PRO A 131 -3.92 14.01 -7.89
CA PRO A 131 -5.21 13.35 -7.87
C PRO A 131 -5.16 11.99 -7.15
N GLY A 132 -6.18 11.73 -6.33
CA GLY A 132 -6.25 10.52 -5.51
C GLY A 132 -6.50 9.23 -6.28
N VAL A 133 -6.14 8.12 -5.65
CA VAL A 133 -6.25 6.77 -6.20
C VAL A 133 -7.68 6.37 -6.56
N ILE A 134 -8.68 6.98 -5.91
CA ILE A 134 -10.11 6.75 -6.18
C ILE A 134 -10.49 7.11 -7.61
N ASN A 135 -9.79 8.08 -8.23
CA ASN A 135 -10.07 8.53 -9.59
C ASN A 135 -9.64 7.53 -10.67
N PHE A 136 -8.77 6.57 -10.32
CA PHE A 136 -8.13 5.65 -11.25
C PHE A 136 -8.66 4.23 -11.17
N TYR A 137 -9.74 4.03 -10.41
CA TYR A 137 -10.28 2.71 -10.08
C TYR A 137 -10.54 1.81 -11.31
N ASN A 138 -11.04 2.39 -12.39
CA ASN A 138 -11.41 1.68 -13.61
C ASN A 138 -10.20 1.36 -14.51
N LEU A 139 -9.00 1.87 -14.21
CA LEU A 139 -7.81 1.62 -15.03
C LEU A 139 -7.12 0.28 -14.70
N GLY A 140 -7.25 -0.20 -13.46
CA GLY A 140 -6.54 -1.40 -13.00
C GLY A 140 -7.37 -2.69 -12.98
N ALA A 141 -8.64 -2.65 -13.39
CA ALA A 141 -9.50 -3.84 -13.34
C ALA A 141 -10.61 -3.75 -14.37
N ARG A 142 -10.92 -4.90 -15.00
CA ARG A 142 -12.09 -5.06 -15.87
C ARG A 142 -13.39 -4.62 -15.18
N GLN A 143 -14.32 -4.10 -15.98
CA GLN A 143 -15.54 -3.45 -15.48
C GLN A 143 -16.43 -4.38 -14.62
N ASP A 144 -16.48 -5.66 -14.97
CA ASP A 144 -17.30 -6.70 -14.32
C ASP A 144 -16.56 -7.46 -13.20
N ALA A 145 -15.33 -7.06 -12.85
CA ALA A 145 -14.53 -7.77 -11.86
C ALA A 145 -15.22 -7.85 -10.49
N PRO A 146 -15.00 -8.92 -9.70
CA PRO A 146 -15.51 -9.06 -8.35
C PRO A 146 -15.22 -7.83 -7.48
N LYS A 147 -16.17 -7.49 -6.59
CA LYS A 147 -16.01 -6.36 -5.65
C LYS A 147 -16.05 -6.82 -4.19
N THR A 148 -16.68 -7.95 -3.93
CA THR A 148 -16.90 -8.49 -2.58
C THR A 148 -16.47 -9.94 -2.48
N LEU A 149 -16.29 -10.42 -1.25
CA LEU A 149 -16.12 -11.84 -0.97
C LEU A 149 -17.30 -12.67 -1.49
N GLU A 150 -18.53 -12.16 -1.38
CA GLU A 150 -19.73 -12.82 -1.92
C GLU A 150 -19.62 -13.02 -3.44
N ASP A 151 -19.11 -12.03 -4.18
CA ASP A 151 -18.87 -12.17 -5.63
C ASP A 151 -17.86 -13.28 -5.92
N LEU A 152 -16.78 -13.41 -5.12
CA LEU A 152 -15.79 -14.49 -5.29
C LEU A 152 -16.34 -15.88 -4.94
N MET A 153 -17.23 -15.99 -3.94
CA MET A 153 -17.83 -17.26 -3.55
C MET A 153 -18.94 -17.71 -4.51
N CYS A 154 -19.65 -16.76 -5.11
CA CYS A 154 -20.74 -17.02 -6.04
C CYS A 154 -20.28 -17.09 -7.50
N SER A 155 -18.97 -16.98 -7.75
CA SER A 155 -18.35 -17.16 -9.06
C SER A 155 -17.23 -18.19 -8.96
N ASP A 156 -16.81 -18.73 -10.11
CA ASP A 156 -15.64 -19.58 -10.18
C ASP A 156 -14.40 -18.76 -10.61
N GLU A 157 -14.28 -17.55 -10.05
CA GLU A 157 -13.16 -16.63 -10.31
C GLU A 157 -11.91 -17.01 -9.49
N PRO A 158 -10.72 -17.03 -10.10
CA PRO A 158 -9.45 -17.16 -9.37
C PRO A 158 -9.28 -16.03 -8.36
N GLN A 159 -8.43 -16.24 -7.36
CA GLN A 159 -8.12 -15.18 -6.39
C GLN A 159 -7.31 -14.03 -6.99
N ILE A 160 -6.69 -14.21 -8.16
CA ILE A 160 -5.94 -13.17 -8.87
C ILE A 160 -6.53 -12.94 -10.25
N ALA A 161 -6.79 -11.68 -10.57
CA ALA A 161 -7.07 -11.23 -11.92
C ALA A 161 -6.02 -10.21 -12.38
N LEU A 162 -5.52 -10.41 -13.60
CA LEU A 162 -4.63 -9.53 -14.32
C LEU A 162 -5.42 -8.74 -15.36
N HIS A 163 -5.30 -7.42 -15.32
CA HIS A 163 -5.85 -6.51 -16.31
C HIS A 163 -4.74 -5.65 -16.88
N VAL A 164 -4.52 -5.68 -18.19
CA VAL A 164 -3.51 -4.87 -18.86
C VAL A 164 -4.20 -3.82 -19.72
N VAL A 165 -3.70 -2.59 -19.69
CA VAL A 165 -4.13 -1.50 -20.59
C VAL A 165 -2.91 -1.00 -21.33
N SER A 166 -2.88 -1.17 -22.66
CA SER A 166 -1.77 -0.76 -23.51
C SER A 166 -2.10 0.54 -24.23
N PHE A 167 -1.18 1.51 -24.16
CA PHE A 167 -1.14 2.73 -24.96
C PHE A 167 0.06 2.67 -25.93
N ASN A 168 0.14 3.61 -26.87
CA ASN A 168 1.30 3.69 -27.78
C ASN A 168 2.62 3.99 -27.05
N ASP A 169 2.55 4.59 -25.85
CA ASP A 169 3.70 5.09 -25.11
C ASP A 169 3.77 4.64 -23.65
N ALA A 170 2.85 3.80 -23.18
CA ALA A 170 2.80 3.34 -21.79
C ALA A 170 1.96 2.06 -21.63
N THR A 171 2.13 1.39 -20.49
CA THR A 171 1.31 0.24 -20.09
C THR A 171 0.86 0.36 -18.64
N LEU A 172 -0.42 0.11 -18.38
CA LEU A 172 -0.93 -0.09 -17.03
C LEU A 172 -1.13 -1.59 -16.79
N VAL A 173 -0.62 -2.07 -15.65
CA VAL A 173 -0.76 -3.46 -15.21
C VAL A 173 -1.50 -3.48 -13.89
N GLY A 174 -2.73 -3.99 -13.91
CA GLY A 174 -3.60 -4.11 -12.75
C GLY A 174 -3.68 -5.53 -12.22
N LEU A 175 -3.46 -5.70 -10.92
CA LEU A 175 -3.68 -6.95 -10.19
C LEU A 175 -4.83 -6.77 -9.18
N LEU A 176 -5.91 -7.50 -9.40
CA LEU A 176 -7.01 -7.62 -8.44
C LEU A 176 -6.84 -8.89 -7.62
N PHE A 177 -6.83 -8.78 -6.30
CA PHE A 177 -6.73 -9.92 -5.40
C PHE A 177 -7.47 -9.70 -4.07
N SER A 178 -7.79 -10.79 -3.38
CA SER A 178 -8.34 -10.73 -2.01
C SER A 178 -7.24 -10.58 -0.97
N HIS A 179 -7.40 -9.67 0.00
CA HIS A 179 -6.41 -9.44 1.06
C HIS A 179 -6.20 -10.67 1.96
N VAL A 180 -7.16 -11.61 1.98
CA VAL A 180 -7.02 -12.89 2.71
C VAL A 180 -5.89 -13.77 2.15
N MET A 181 -5.36 -13.46 0.97
CA MET A 181 -4.32 -14.27 0.33
C MET A 181 -2.93 -13.95 0.87
N PHE A 182 -2.62 -12.67 0.97
CA PHE A 182 -1.30 -12.18 1.33
C PHE A 182 -1.32 -10.70 1.71
N GLY A 183 -0.33 -10.31 2.52
CA GLY A 183 -0.02 -8.91 2.80
C GLY A 183 0.98 -8.32 1.79
N ALA A 184 1.47 -7.11 2.06
CA ALA A 184 2.42 -6.42 1.18
C ALA A 184 3.73 -7.21 0.94
N ALA A 185 4.22 -7.96 1.94
CA ALA A 185 5.39 -8.82 1.76
C ALA A 185 5.12 -10.01 0.80
N GLY A 186 3.91 -10.59 0.85
CA GLY A 186 3.52 -11.62 -0.12
C GLY A 186 3.29 -11.03 -1.52
N MET A 187 2.80 -9.79 -1.64
CA MET A 187 2.77 -9.06 -2.92
C MET A 187 4.18 -8.90 -3.50
N GLN A 188 5.16 -8.52 -2.67
CA GLN A 188 6.57 -8.39 -3.08
C GLN A 188 7.10 -9.72 -3.61
N ALA A 189 6.87 -10.81 -2.87
CA ALA A 189 7.28 -12.14 -3.27
C ALA A 189 6.66 -12.57 -4.62
N LEU A 190 5.36 -12.30 -4.80
CA LEU A 190 4.65 -12.60 -6.05
C LEU A 190 5.30 -11.89 -7.24
N VAL A 191 5.56 -10.59 -7.16
CA VAL A 191 6.11 -9.85 -8.30
C VAL A 191 7.58 -10.17 -8.57
N GLN A 192 8.37 -10.48 -7.53
CA GLN A 192 9.74 -10.95 -7.72
C GLN A 192 9.78 -12.30 -8.44
N ALA A 193 8.96 -13.25 -7.98
CA ALA A 193 8.86 -14.55 -8.63
C ALA A 193 8.28 -14.43 -10.05
N TRP A 194 7.33 -13.52 -10.26
CA TRP A 194 6.77 -13.25 -11.59
C TRP A 194 7.84 -12.69 -12.53
N SER A 195 8.64 -11.71 -12.08
CA SER A 195 9.79 -11.20 -12.83
C SER A 195 10.81 -12.31 -13.18
N GLN A 196 11.04 -13.28 -12.30
CA GLN A 196 11.92 -14.43 -12.60
C GLN A 196 11.34 -15.30 -13.71
N VAL A 197 10.06 -15.69 -13.62
CA VAL A 197 9.41 -16.51 -14.66
C VAL A 197 9.35 -15.76 -15.99
N LEU A 198 9.00 -14.48 -15.97
CA LEU A 198 8.96 -13.63 -17.17
C LEU A 198 10.33 -13.54 -17.87
N ALA A 199 11.42 -13.64 -17.11
CA ALA A 199 12.78 -13.66 -17.63
C ALA A 199 13.30 -15.08 -17.96
N GLY A 200 12.45 -16.11 -17.92
CA GLY A 200 12.83 -17.50 -18.19
C GLY A 200 13.65 -18.15 -17.07
N ARG A 201 13.68 -17.57 -15.86
CA ARG A 201 14.44 -18.06 -14.70
C ARG A 201 13.55 -18.82 -13.71
N GLU A 202 12.72 -19.73 -14.22
CA GLU A 202 11.79 -20.52 -13.38
C GLU A 202 12.51 -21.30 -12.27
N ALA A 203 13.74 -21.75 -12.52
CA ALA A 203 14.55 -22.48 -11.54
C ALA A 203 14.94 -21.63 -10.30
N GLU A 204 14.86 -20.29 -10.40
CA GLU A 204 15.13 -19.38 -9.28
C GLU A 204 13.88 -19.06 -8.45
N VAL A 205 12.71 -19.53 -8.88
CA VAL A 205 11.45 -19.27 -8.18
C VAL A 205 11.47 -19.94 -6.80
N PRO A 206 11.32 -19.17 -5.71
CA PRO A 206 11.38 -19.72 -4.37
C PRO A 206 10.17 -20.62 -4.09
N VAL A 207 10.42 -21.67 -3.31
CA VAL A 207 9.37 -22.57 -2.80
C VAL A 207 8.55 -21.83 -1.74
N VAL A 208 7.23 -21.84 -1.89
CA VAL A 208 6.30 -21.31 -0.88
C VAL A 208 6.22 -22.29 0.29
N HIS A 209 6.44 -21.80 1.50
CA HIS A 209 6.29 -22.55 2.74
C HIS A 209 5.01 -22.15 3.49
N GLY A 210 4.50 -23.06 4.31
CA GLY A 210 3.29 -22.83 5.10
C GLY A 210 1.99 -22.77 4.26
N ALA A 211 1.98 -23.29 3.04
CA ALA A 211 0.78 -23.24 2.20
C ALA A 211 -0.38 -24.06 2.80
N HIS A 212 -0.05 -25.24 3.35
CA HIS A 212 -1.00 -26.21 3.92
C HIS A 212 -1.12 -26.15 5.45
N LYS A 213 -0.06 -25.75 6.17
CA LYS A 213 -0.04 -25.62 7.63
C LYS A 213 0.22 -24.16 8.01
N ASP A 214 -0.60 -23.61 8.92
CA ASP A 214 -0.40 -22.26 9.43
C ASP A 214 0.89 -22.25 10.27
N ILE A 215 1.81 -21.35 9.95
CA ILE A 215 3.06 -21.23 10.69
C ILE A 215 2.88 -20.49 12.01
N LEU A 216 1.77 -19.75 12.15
CA LEU A 216 1.41 -19.07 13.36
C LEU A 216 0.52 -19.92 14.27
N ASP A 217 0.19 -21.17 13.93
CA ASP A 217 -0.73 -22.00 14.73
C ASP A 217 -0.32 -22.09 16.20
N ASP A 218 0.97 -22.27 16.46
CA ASP A 218 1.54 -22.42 17.80
C ASP A 218 1.94 -21.06 18.44
N VAL A 219 1.65 -19.94 17.78
CA VAL A 219 2.00 -18.59 18.26
C VAL A 219 0.87 -18.03 19.10
N GLY A 220 1.17 -17.75 20.37
CA GLY A 220 0.27 -17.15 21.34
C GLY A 220 -0.90 -18.08 21.66
N VAL A 221 -0.58 -19.25 22.21
CA VAL A 221 -1.55 -20.30 22.57
C VAL A 221 -1.71 -20.41 24.09
N ASP A 222 -2.82 -20.99 24.54
CA ASP A 222 -3.10 -21.09 25.98
C ASP A 222 -2.16 -22.07 26.72
N THR A 223 -1.43 -22.91 25.99
CA THR A 223 -0.42 -23.82 26.56
C THR A 223 0.94 -23.18 26.74
N ASP A 224 1.14 -21.91 26.34
CA ASP A 224 2.41 -21.21 26.51
C ASP A 224 2.78 -21.12 28.00
N PRO A 225 4.01 -21.50 28.39
CA PRO A 225 4.41 -21.57 29.80
C PRO A 225 4.52 -20.19 30.45
N GLU A 226 4.98 -19.18 29.70
CA GLU A 226 5.08 -17.79 30.14
C GLU A 226 4.04 -16.92 29.46
N LYS A 227 3.24 -16.24 30.27
CA LYS A 227 2.07 -15.48 29.83
C LYS A 227 2.20 -14.01 30.21
N GLU A 228 3.08 -13.29 29.53
CA GLU A 228 3.14 -11.82 29.65
C GLU A 228 1.76 -11.20 29.33
N ALA A 229 1.33 -10.20 30.08
CA ALA A 229 0.13 -9.45 29.74
C ALA A 229 0.39 -8.54 28.53
N TYR A 230 -0.59 -8.38 27.64
CA TYR A 230 -0.41 -7.46 26.52
C TYR A 230 -0.40 -6.03 27.05
N LEU A 231 0.60 -5.25 26.66
CA LEU A 231 0.90 -3.90 27.18
C LEU A 231 -0.34 -3.01 27.26
N LEU A 232 -1.19 -3.07 26.23
CA LEU A 232 -2.33 -2.19 26.06
C LEU A 232 -3.67 -2.77 26.55
N ASP A 233 -3.68 -3.91 27.23
CA ASP A 233 -4.93 -4.55 27.68
C ASP A 233 -5.85 -3.60 28.47
N ARG A 234 -5.27 -2.76 29.35
CA ARG A 234 -6.01 -1.77 30.14
C ARG A 234 -6.61 -0.64 29.30
N ARG A 235 -6.09 -0.43 28.09
CA ARG A 235 -6.51 0.60 27.12
C ARG A 235 -7.42 0.03 26.05
N GLN A 236 -7.72 -1.26 26.08
CA GLN A 236 -8.64 -1.88 25.13
C GLN A 236 -10.05 -1.29 25.29
N LEU A 237 -10.67 -0.94 24.16
CA LEU A 237 -12.05 -0.50 24.12
C LEU A 237 -12.97 -1.73 24.15
N LYS A 238 -13.64 -1.95 25.28
CA LYS A 238 -14.59 -3.05 25.52
C LYS A 238 -15.91 -2.53 26.08
N GLY A 239 -17.01 -3.27 25.86
CA GLY A 239 -18.34 -2.95 26.40
C GLY A 239 -18.77 -1.52 26.12
N PHE A 240 -19.17 -0.79 27.17
CA PHE A 240 -19.65 0.60 27.05
C PHE A 240 -18.59 1.57 26.49
N ARG A 241 -17.29 1.35 26.75
CA ARG A 241 -16.20 2.17 26.19
C ARG A 241 -16.15 2.04 24.66
N HIS A 242 -16.30 0.82 24.15
CA HIS A 242 -16.38 0.56 22.71
C HIS A 242 -17.65 1.17 22.11
N PHE A 243 -18.81 0.98 22.75
CA PHE A 243 -20.07 1.58 22.31
C PHE A 243 -19.98 3.11 22.17
N ARG A 244 -19.40 3.79 23.16
CA ARG A 244 -19.20 5.25 23.12
C ARG A 244 -18.25 5.66 21.98
N PHE A 245 -17.19 4.90 21.74
CA PHE A 245 -16.30 5.12 20.58
C PHE A 245 -17.06 4.99 19.27
N SER A 246 -17.82 3.90 19.08
CA SER A 246 -18.62 3.67 17.88
C SER A 246 -19.64 4.78 17.65
N LEU A 247 -20.39 5.19 18.69
CA LEU A 247 -21.36 6.28 18.58
C LEU A 247 -20.67 7.59 18.17
N ARG A 248 -19.52 7.90 18.77
CA ARG A 248 -18.77 9.10 18.42
C ARG A 248 -18.22 9.04 17.00
N PHE A 249 -17.71 7.88 16.59
CA PHE A 249 -17.21 7.65 15.24
C PHE A 249 -18.31 7.84 14.20
N LEU A 250 -19.50 7.27 14.43
CA LEU A 250 -20.68 7.44 13.58
C LEU A 250 -21.17 8.89 13.56
N TRP A 251 -21.12 9.58 14.69
CA TRP A 251 -21.45 11.00 14.76
C TRP A 251 -20.48 11.88 13.96
N ASP A 252 -19.18 11.61 14.04
CA ASP A 252 -18.18 12.30 13.24
C ASP A 252 -18.37 12.02 11.75
N MET A 253 -18.73 10.79 11.38
CA MET A 253 -19.07 10.40 10.02
C MET A 253 -20.31 11.15 9.50
N TYR A 254 -21.34 11.29 10.33
CA TYR A 254 -22.53 12.06 9.98
C TYR A 254 -22.24 13.55 9.82
N ARG A 255 -21.47 14.15 10.74
CA ARG A 255 -21.17 15.59 10.71
C ARG A 255 -20.14 16.01 9.65
N ARG A 256 -19.22 15.12 9.27
CA ARG A 256 -18.16 15.41 8.30
C ARG A 256 -18.03 14.27 7.29
N PRO A 257 -19.06 13.98 6.49
CA PRO A 257 -19.10 12.78 5.66
C PRO A 257 -17.98 12.74 4.62
N GLU A 258 -17.57 13.90 4.14
CA GLU A 258 -16.59 14.09 3.07
C GLU A 258 -15.18 13.65 3.48
N ILE A 259 -14.60 12.84 2.61
CA ILE A 259 -13.22 12.32 2.65
C ILE A 259 -12.71 12.38 1.23
N GLU A 260 -11.56 13.00 1.05
CA GLU A 260 -10.88 13.04 -0.23
C GLU A 260 -9.71 12.07 -0.25
N SER A 261 -9.40 11.59 -1.46
CA SER A 261 -8.20 10.84 -1.74
C SER A 261 -7.21 11.74 -2.45
N LYS A 262 -5.96 11.73 -2.01
CA LYS A 262 -4.84 12.36 -2.72
C LYS A 262 -3.64 11.43 -2.74
N VAL A 263 -2.74 11.70 -3.68
CA VAL A 263 -1.42 11.08 -3.76
C VAL A 263 -0.39 12.17 -3.53
N LEU A 264 0.60 11.90 -2.69
CA LEU A 264 1.72 12.80 -2.45
C LEU A 264 2.96 12.25 -3.16
N CYS A 265 3.64 13.13 -3.91
CA CYS A 265 5.01 12.90 -4.34
C CYS A 265 5.90 13.82 -3.50
N LEU A 266 6.75 13.22 -2.65
CA LEU A 266 7.65 13.95 -1.77
C LEU A 266 9.10 13.70 -2.22
N PRO A 267 9.82 14.72 -2.72
CA PRO A 267 11.21 14.59 -3.13
C PRO A 267 12.12 14.06 -2.01
N ALA A 268 13.18 13.35 -2.40
CA ALA A 268 14.15 12.75 -1.48
C ALA A 268 14.68 13.77 -0.45
N ASP A 269 15.09 14.95 -0.92
CA ASP A 269 15.65 16.02 -0.08
C ASP A 269 14.65 16.57 0.93
N PHE A 270 13.37 16.65 0.56
CA PHE A 270 12.32 17.10 1.48
C PHE A 270 12.17 16.13 2.66
N VAL A 271 12.13 14.82 2.38
CA VAL A 271 12.00 13.80 3.43
C VAL A 271 13.29 13.70 4.25
N ALA A 272 14.47 13.82 3.61
CA ALA A 272 15.74 13.92 4.31
C ALA A 272 15.78 15.12 5.26
N GLY A 273 15.29 16.29 4.84
CA GLY A 273 15.16 17.49 5.67
C GLY A 273 14.18 17.31 6.83
N LEU A 274 13.04 16.65 6.62
CA LEU A 274 12.12 16.27 7.70
C LEU A 274 12.81 15.37 8.74
N ARG A 275 13.55 14.36 8.28
CA ARG A 275 14.29 13.45 9.15
C ARG A 275 15.41 14.16 9.90
N ALA A 276 16.17 15.02 9.23
CA ALA A 276 17.25 15.80 9.85
C ALA A 276 16.70 16.68 10.99
N ARG A 277 15.57 17.36 10.76
CA ARG A 277 14.88 18.13 11.83
C ARG A 277 14.46 17.24 13.00
N ALA A 278 13.86 16.08 12.71
CA ALA A 278 13.45 15.14 13.76
C ALA A 278 14.64 14.60 14.56
N MET A 279 15.78 14.32 13.93
CA MET A 279 17.00 13.91 14.63
C MET A 279 17.59 15.04 15.48
N ALA A 280 17.63 16.27 14.95
CA ALA A 280 18.09 17.44 15.70
C ALA A 280 17.24 17.72 16.94
N ASP A 281 15.91 17.60 16.82
CA ASP A 281 14.98 17.67 17.96
C ASP A 281 15.36 16.67 19.07
N LEU A 282 15.71 15.44 18.70
CA LEU A 282 16.06 14.39 19.66
C LEU A 282 17.41 14.64 20.33
N HIS A 283 18.44 15.03 19.59
CA HIS A 283 19.73 15.40 20.16
C HIS A 283 19.60 16.54 21.18
N ALA A 284 18.81 17.57 20.85
CA ALA A 284 18.55 18.69 21.76
C ALA A 284 17.76 18.30 23.03
N MET A 285 17.01 17.19 23.00
CA MET A 285 16.32 16.66 24.17
C MET A 285 17.25 15.82 25.05
N ASP A 286 18.13 15.03 24.45
CA ASP A 286 19.10 14.21 25.16
C ASP A 286 20.12 15.08 25.91
N GLU A 287 20.59 16.17 25.29
CA GLU A 287 21.45 17.18 25.94
C GLU A 287 20.80 17.81 27.19
N LYS A 288 19.47 17.86 27.24
CA LYS A 288 18.69 18.37 28.38
C LYS A 288 18.40 17.31 29.45
N GLY A 289 18.97 16.11 29.34
CA GLY A 289 18.74 15.00 30.27
C GLY A 289 17.34 14.38 30.16
N LEU A 290 16.63 14.62 29.05
CA LEU A 290 15.32 14.03 28.74
C LEU A 290 15.44 12.83 27.77
N GLY A 291 16.68 12.37 27.56
CA GLY A 291 17.06 11.28 26.68
C GLY A 291 17.12 9.92 27.35
N THR A 292 17.24 8.88 26.52
CA THR A 292 17.54 7.50 26.94
C THR A 292 19.04 7.22 26.82
N GLU A 293 19.56 6.16 27.44
CA GLU A 293 20.99 5.78 27.33
C GLU A 293 21.41 5.37 25.90
N GLU A 294 20.47 4.96 25.05
CA GLU A 294 20.72 4.67 23.63
C GLU A 294 20.68 5.93 22.76
N ALA A 295 21.58 6.00 21.77
CA ALA A 295 21.60 7.07 20.78
C ALA A 295 20.24 7.20 20.07
N PRO A 296 19.67 8.41 19.98
CA PRO A 296 18.32 8.59 19.48
C PRO A 296 18.26 8.24 17.99
N PHE A 297 17.35 7.34 17.61
CA PHE A 297 17.13 6.97 16.21
C PHE A 297 15.65 6.98 15.86
N VAL A 298 15.31 7.61 14.73
CA VAL A 298 14.00 7.51 14.07
C VAL A 298 14.18 7.21 12.58
N SER A 299 13.29 6.39 12.02
CA SER A 299 13.25 6.15 10.58
C SER A 299 12.44 7.22 9.85
N GLU A 300 12.63 7.32 8.54
CA GLU A 300 11.78 8.18 7.69
C GLU A 300 10.29 7.81 7.82
N GLY A 301 9.96 6.52 7.99
CA GLY A 301 8.59 6.07 8.23
C GLY A 301 7.99 6.62 9.53
N ASP A 302 8.78 6.69 10.60
CA ASP A 302 8.32 7.26 11.89
C ASP A 302 8.08 8.76 11.75
N VAL A 303 8.99 9.44 11.03
CA VAL A 303 8.93 10.88 10.80
C VAL A 303 7.73 11.25 9.92
N LEU A 304 7.47 10.52 8.83
CA LEU A 304 6.28 10.71 7.99
C LEU A 304 4.98 10.43 8.77
N THR A 305 4.98 9.42 9.62
CA THR A 305 3.84 9.09 10.50
C THR A 305 3.57 10.22 11.50
N ALA A 306 4.61 10.77 12.12
CA ALA A 306 4.52 11.90 13.03
C ALA A 306 4.05 13.18 12.34
N TRP A 307 4.63 13.47 11.17
CA TRP A 307 4.28 14.62 10.36
C TRP A 307 2.81 14.59 9.93
N TRP A 308 2.34 13.47 9.39
CA TRP A 308 0.93 13.33 9.00
C TRP A 308 -0.02 13.38 10.20
N THR A 309 0.35 12.73 11.32
CA THR A 309 -0.47 12.78 12.55
C THR A 309 -0.62 14.22 13.06
N ARG A 310 0.45 15.02 12.98
CA ARG A 310 0.41 16.45 13.32
C ARG A 310 -0.49 17.24 12.38
N LEU A 311 -0.39 17.03 11.08
CA LEU A 311 -1.29 17.64 10.08
C LEU A 311 -2.76 17.33 10.36
N VAL A 312 -3.09 16.07 10.62
CA VAL A 312 -4.47 15.67 10.98
C VAL A 312 -4.92 16.38 12.26
N CYS A 313 -4.09 16.44 13.29
CA CYS A 313 -4.43 17.15 14.53
C CYS A 313 -4.66 18.65 14.31
N LEU A 314 -3.82 19.29 13.49
CA LEU A 314 -3.93 20.72 13.12
C LEU A 314 -5.24 20.99 12.37
N ALA A 315 -5.54 20.16 11.37
CA ALA A 315 -6.75 20.28 10.55
C ALA A 315 -8.02 20.03 11.37
N ARG A 316 -7.97 19.05 12.27
CA ARG A 316 -9.09 18.69 13.14
C ARG A 316 -9.42 19.79 14.15
N GLY A 317 -8.42 20.59 14.56
CA GLY A 317 -8.56 21.67 15.55
C GLY A 317 -9.13 21.23 16.89
N SER A 318 -9.09 19.92 17.18
CA SER A 318 -9.80 19.30 18.30
C SER A 318 -8.83 18.91 19.40
N ASN A 319 -9.23 19.09 20.66
CA ASN A 319 -8.49 18.61 21.83
C ASN A 319 -8.67 17.10 22.09
N ARG A 320 -9.18 16.36 21.09
CA ARG A 320 -9.40 14.92 21.21
C ARG A 320 -8.07 14.17 21.18
N PRO A 321 -7.92 13.12 22.01
CA PRO A 321 -6.79 12.22 21.87
C PRO A 321 -6.77 11.57 20.47
N VAL A 322 -5.61 11.12 20.05
CA VAL A 322 -5.40 10.39 18.81
C VAL A 322 -4.89 8.99 19.14
N THR A 323 -5.50 7.98 18.53
CA THR A 323 -5.03 6.61 18.53
C THR A 323 -4.59 6.26 17.12
N VAL A 324 -3.35 5.82 16.98
CA VAL A 324 -2.73 5.56 15.69
C VAL A 324 -2.42 4.08 15.60
N LEU A 325 -2.96 3.41 14.57
CA LEU A 325 -2.66 2.04 14.23
C LEU A 325 -1.56 2.02 13.16
N ASN A 326 -0.46 1.32 13.40
CA ASN A 326 0.56 1.01 12.41
C ASN A 326 0.57 -0.49 12.10
N ALA A 327 0.52 -0.85 10.82
CA ALA A 327 0.73 -2.24 10.38
C ALA A 327 2.23 -2.55 10.30
N VAL A 328 2.70 -3.55 11.07
CA VAL A 328 4.11 -3.90 11.20
C VAL A 328 4.32 -5.38 10.85
N ASP A 329 5.25 -5.64 9.94
CA ASP A 329 5.69 -6.99 9.60
C ASP A 329 6.40 -7.67 10.79
N ILE A 330 5.94 -8.86 11.17
CA ILE A 330 6.48 -9.63 12.30
C ILE A 330 7.48 -10.72 11.89
N THR A 331 7.73 -10.92 10.59
CA THR A 331 8.59 -12.02 10.10
C THR A 331 10.00 -11.92 10.66
N GLY A 332 10.54 -10.70 10.77
CA GLY A 332 11.85 -10.43 11.38
C GLY A 332 11.88 -10.43 12.92
N ARG A 333 10.73 -10.63 13.59
CA ARG A 333 10.58 -10.52 15.05
C ARG A 333 10.44 -11.87 15.75
N LEU A 334 9.88 -12.88 15.08
CA LEU A 334 9.70 -14.24 15.63
C LEU A 334 10.66 -15.25 14.96
N LYS A 335 11.96 -15.15 15.26
CA LYS A 335 13.00 -16.00 14.63
C LYS A 335 12.83 -17.50 14.82
N SER A 336 12.14 -17.93 15.89
CA SER A 336 11.83 -19.34 16.13
C SER A 336 10.68 -19.88 15.25
N VAL A 337 9.86 -18.98 14.70
CA VAL A 337 8.69 -19.31 13.88
C VAL A 337 9.04 -19.23 12.40
N PHE A 338 9.74 -18.17 11.99
CA PHE A 338 10.12 -17.93 10.61
C PHE A 338 11.52 -18.48 10.34
N ALA A 339 11.59 -19.60 9.62
CA ALA A 339 12.86 -20.23 9.29
C ALA A 339 13.67 -19.37 8.30
N PRO A 340 14.99 -19.19 8.51
CA PRO A 340 15.83 -18.41 7.62
C PRO A 340 15.79 -18.90 6.16
N GLY A 341 15.69 -17.96 5.21
CA GLY A 341 15.69 -18.26 3.77
C GLY A 341 14.39 -18.90 3.24
N LYS A 342 13.37 -19.10 4.10
CA LYS A 342 12.07 -19.63 3.69
C LYS A 342 11.14 -18.50 3.28
N LEU A 343 10.42 -18.71 2.18
CA LEU A 343 9.42 -17.76 1.71
C LEU A 343 8.03 -18.13 2.25
N TYR A 344 7.36 -17.14 2.82
CA TYR A 344 5.98 -17.25 3.27
C TYR A 344 5.16 -16.11 2.67
N VAL A 345 4.05 -16.44 2.02
CA VAL A 345 3.22 -15.43 1.33
C VAL A 345 2.06 -14.93 2.18
N GLN A 346 1.73 -15.59 3.30
CA GLN A 346 0.56 -15.25 4.14
C GLN A 346 0.65 -13.85 4.76
N ASN A 347 -0.43 -13.38 5.39
CA ASN A 347 -0.42 -12.13 6.14
C ASN A 347 0.40 -12.28 7.45
N PHE A 348 1.41 -11.42 7.61
CA PHE A 348 2.23 -11.34 8.83
C PHE A 348 2.33 -9.91 9.37
N ALA A 349 1.34 -9.07 9.07
CA ALA A 349 1.29 -7.69 9.55
C ALA A 349 0.45 -7.56 10.83
N LEU A 350 1.11 -7.26 11.95
CA LEU A 350 0.47 -7.00 13.23
C LEU A 350 0.19 -5.50 13.42
N GLY A 351 -0.94 -5.18 14.05
CA GLY A 351 -1.32 -3.81 14.37
C GLY A 351 -0.72 -3.32 15.70
N THR A 352 0.26 -2.40 15.65
CA THR A 352 0.78 -1.70 16.83
C THR A 352 0.05 -0.37 17.04
N TRP A 353 -0.14 0.05 18.28
CA TRP A 353 -0.95 1.20 18.63
C TRP A 353 -0.17 2.27 19.40
N THR A 354 -0.25 3.52 18.94
CA THR A 354 0.31 4.69 19.64
C THR A 354 -0.81 5.59 20.11
N LEU A 355 -0.83 5.88 21.41
CA LEU A 355 -1.90 6.61 22.09
C LEU A 355 -1.39 7.97 22.55
N LEU A 356 -1.72 9.04 21.82
CA LEU A 356 -1.23 10.40 22.10
C LEU A 356 -2.38 11.36 22.38
N SER A 357 -2.10 12.48 23.05
CA SER A 357 -3.02 13.61 23.07
C SER A 357 -2.79 14.52 21.86
N SER A 358 -3.83 15.19 21.35
CA SER A 358 -3.60 16.18 20.27
C SER A 358 -2.71 17.33 20.72
N ALA A 359 -2.82 17.76 21.98
CA ALA A 359 -1.95 18.80 22.54
C ALA A 359 -0.47 18.39 22.51
N GLU A 360 -0.16 17.14 22.87
CA GLU A 360 1.20 16.60 22.81
C GLU A 360 1.71 16.55 21.36
N VAL A 361 0.92 16.02 20.42
CA VAL A 361 1.29 15.96 19.00
C VAL A 361 1.59 17.36 18.43
N LEU A 362 0.79 18.36 18.80
CA LEU A 362 0.88 19.72 18.27
C LEU A 362 1.98 20.56 18.90
N LYS A 363 2.27 20.37 20.19
CA LYS A 363 3.22 21.20 20.94
C LYS A 363 4.62 20.61 21.03
N ALA A 364 4.73 19.28 21.03
CA ALA A 364 6.04 18.63 21.12
C ALA A 364 6.84 18.79 19.81
N PRO A 365 8.18 18.72 19.85
CA PRO A 365 9.00 18.66 18.64
C PRO A 365 8.62 17.49 17.72
N LEU A 366 8.95 17.55 16.43
CA LEU A 366 8.63 16.47 15.48
C LEU A 366 9.37 15.19 15.88
N GLY A 367 10.63 15.31 16.28
CA GLY A 367 11.48 14.20 16.74
C GLY A 367 10.86 13.43 17.90
N TYR A 368 10.30 14.13 18.89
CA TYR A 368 9.65 13.49 20.03
C TYR A 368 8.48 12.60 19.59
N VAL A 369 7.58 13.14 18.76
CA VAL A 369 6.41 12.38 18.29
C VAL A 369 6.84 11.18 17.44
N ALA A 370 7.86 11.34 16.60
CA ALA A 370 8.44 10.23 15.84
C ALA A 370 9.06 9.16 16.76
N ARG A 371 9.73 9.56 17.85
CA ARG A 371 10.26 8.64 18.87
C ARG A 371 9.16 7.86 19.57
N CYS A 372 7.99 8.47 19.86
CA CYS A 372 6.86 7.76 20.42
C CYS A 372 6.40 6.60 19.52
N PHE A 373 6.27 6.82 18.21
CA PHE A 373 5.93 5.75 17.26
C PHE A 373 6.98 4.65 17.23
N ARG A 374 8.27 5.01 17.15
CA ARG A 374 9.39 4.06 17.17
C ARG A 374 9.35 3.19 18.44
N HIS A 375 9.21 3.84 19.59
CA HIS A 375 9.16 3.17 20.89
C HIS A 375 7.97 2.21 21.00
N ASP A 376 6.77 2.65 20.61
CA ASP A 376 5.57 1.81 20.66
C ASP A 376 5.65 0.61 19.70
N ILE A 377 6.24 0.79 18.51
CA ILE A 377 6.51 -0.32 17.59
C ILE A 377 7.49 -1.31 18.23
N GLN A 378 8.60 -0.85 18.79
CA GLN A 378 9.62 -1.72 19.38
C GLN A 378 9.08 -2.50 20.59
N THR A 379 8.34 -1.84 21.48
CA THR A 379 7.81 -2.46 22.69
C THR A 379 6.68 -3.43 22.41
N GLN A 380 5.79 -3.14 21.45
CA GLN A 380 4.68 -4.04 21.09
C GLN A 380 5.08 -5.19 20.17
N THR A 381 6.26 -5.15 19.55
CA THR A 381 6.75 -6.20 18.62
C THR A 381 7.90 -7.03 19.17
N THR A 382 8.08 -7.05 20.50
CA THR A 382 8.89 -8.09 21.14
C THR A 382 8.21 -9.46 20.95
N PRO A 383 8.97 -10.58 20.94
CA PRO A 383 8.37 -11.91 20.82
C PRO A 383 7.23 -12.14 21.82
N SER A 384 7.46 -11.82 23.10
CA SER A 384 6.49 -12.00 24.17
C SER A 384 5.23 -11.14 24.00
N GLN A 385 5.35 -9.89 23.55
CA GLN A 385 4.19 -9.04 23.26
C GLN A 385 3.42 -9.48 22.02
N ILE A 386 4.09 -9.99 20.99
CA ILE A 386 3.43 -10.61 19.83
C ILE A 386 2.62 -11.83 20.28
N MET A 387 3.20 -12.71 21.10
CA MET A 387 2.51 -13.88 21.67
C MET A 387 1.31 -13.46 22.53
N ALA A 388 1.47 -12.42 23.36
CA ALA A 388 0.36 -11.87 24.16
C ALA A 388 -0.77 -11.30 23.28
N PHE A 389 -0.43 -10.58 22.22
CA PHE A 389 -1.42 -10.05 21.27
C PHE A 389 -2.13 -11.18 20.50
N MET A 390 -1.40 -12.19 20.05
CA MET A 390 -1.96 -13.35 19.35
C MET A 390 -2.96 -14.11 20.24
N ARG A 391 -2.66 -14.28 21.54
CA ARG A 391 -3.65 -14.80 22.53
C ARG A 391 -4.92 -13.94 22.59
N ARG A 392 -4.79 -12.61 22.52
CA ARG A 392 -5.96 -11.71 22.48
C ARG A 392 -6.79 -11.87 21.21
N LEU A 393 -6.16 -12.05 20.06
CA LEU A 393 -6.87 -12.32 18.81
C LEU A 393 -7.61 -13.65 18.87
N ARG A 394 -6.95 -14.71 19.36
CA ARG A 394 -7.56 -16.04 19.51
C ARG A 394 -8.73 -16.04 20.48
N ALA A 395 -8.62 -15.33 21.60
CA ALA A 395 -9.72 -15.17 22.56
C ALA A 395 -10.94 -14.41 21.98
N GLY A 396 -10.74 -13.62 20.92
CA GLY A 396 -11.82 -12.98 20.17
C GLY A 396 -12.56 -13.92 19.22
N GLY A 397 -12.04 -15.13 19.00
CA GLY A 397 -12.56 -16.11 18.05
C GLY A 397 -12.08 -15.87 16.61
N ARG A 398 -12.35 -16.86 15.73
CA ARG A 398 -12.06 -16.77 14.29
C ARG A 398 -12.90 -15.69 13.64
N CYS A 399 -12.39 -15.07 12.56
CA CYS A 399 -13.08 -14.01 11.82
C CYS A 399 -13.47 -12.79 12.70
N SER A 400 -12.77 -12.57 13.81
CA SER A 400 -12.99 -11.38 14.65
C SER A 400 -12.25 -10.16 14.10
N SER A 401 -12.72 -8.96 14.47
CA SER A 401 -11.97 -7.74 14.22
C SER A 401 -10.87 -7.59 15.26
N GLN A 402 -9.73 -7.01 14.87
CA GLN A 402 -8.68 -6.70 15.84
C GLN A 402 -9.20 -5.73 16.91
N PRO A 403 -8.81 -5.91 18.19
CA PRO A 403 -9.15 -4.98 19.24
C PRO A 403 -8.68 -3.55 18.96
N ILE A 404 -9.52 -2.57 19.30
CA ILE A 404 -9.15 -1.14 19.27
C ILE A 404 -8.67 -0.71 20.65
N TYR A 405 -7.57 0.05 20.69
CA TYR A 405 -7.00 0.58 21.92
C TYR A 405 -7.05 2.10 21.94
N GLY A 406 -7.28 2.69 23.11
CA GLY A 406 -7.26 4.14 23.28
C GLY A 406 -8.35 4.67 24.20
N ASN A 407 -8.68 5.95 24.02
CA ASN A 407 -9.78 6.59 24.72
C ASN A 407 -11.07 6.46 23.88
N PRO A 408 -12.26 6.29 24.50
CA PRO A 408 -13.52 6.29 23.76
C PRO A 408 -13.80 7.56 22.93
N ASN A 409 -13.11 8.67 23.23
CA ASN A 409 -13.21 9.93 22.50
C ASN A 409 -12.06 10.14 21.49
N SER A 410 -11.18 9.15 21.29
CA SER A 410 -10.04 9.27 20.39
C SER A 410 -10.47 9.42 18.93
N MET A 411 -9.64 10.09 18.15
CA MET A 411 -9.61 9.99 16.68
C MET A 411 -8.77 8.78 16.28
N LEU A 412 -9.18 8.03 15.27
CA LEU A 412 -8.41 6.91 14.71
C LEU A 412 -7.66 7.36 13.45
N ILE A 413 -6.37 7.05 13.38
CA ILE A 413 -5.54 7.17 12.18
C ILE A 413 -4.90 5.81 11.90
N ILE A 414 -4.88 5.38 10.66
CA ILE A 414 -4.32 4.09 10.23
C ILE A 414 -3.17 4.35 9.28
N PHE A 415 -2.02 3.78 9.59
CA PHE A 415 -0.81 3.82 8.78
C PHE A 415 -0.44 2.42 8.32
N THR A 416 -0.01 2.33 7.07
CA THR A 416 0.65 1.16 6.53
C THR A 416 1.86 1.62 5.71
N ASN A 417 3.00 0.96 5.92
CA ASN A 417 4.25 1.36 5.30
C ASN A 417 4.82 0.22 4.46
N TRP A 418 4.81 0.40 3.14
CA TRP A 418 5.29 -0.58 2.17
C TRP A 418 6.71 -0.31 1.69
N ALA A 419 7.41 0.69 2.24
CA ALA A 419 8.76 1.06 1.79
C ALA A 419 9.76 -0.11 1.85
N ARG A 420 9.60 -1.05 2.80
CA ARG A 420 10.44 -2.25 2.88
C ARG A 420 10.23 -3.25 1.72
N CYS A 421 9.08 -3.17 1.03
CA CYS A 421 8.78 -4.03 -0.12
C CYS A 421 9.55 -3.61 -1.38
N LYS A 422 10.04 -2.36 -1.44
CA LYS A 422 10.88 -1.85 -2.52
C LYS A 422 10.33 -2.16 -3.92
N PHE A 423 9.03 -1.96 -4.15
CA PHE A 423 8.36 -2.34 -5.40
C PHE A 423 8.99 -1.73 -6.65
N PHE A 424 9.49 -0.50 -6.56
CA PHE A 424 10.20 0.16 -7.66
C PHE A 424 11.54 -0.51 -8.01
N ASP A 425 12.23 -1.09 -7.02
CA ASP A 425 13.48 -1.80 -7.23
C ASP A 425 13.24 -3.23 -7.72
N CYS A 426 12.33 -3.95 -7.06
CA CYS A 426 12.21 -5.40 -7.19
C CYS A 426 11.41 -5.88 -8.40
N ILE A 427 10.53 -5.03 -8.95
CA ILE A 427 9.79 -5.34 -10.17
C ILE A 427 10.72 -5.15 -11.36
N ASP A 428 10.86 -6.16 -12.21
CA ASP A 428 11.62 -6.09 -13.46
C ASP A 428 10.84 -6.81 -14.55
N PHE A 429 10.14 -6.03 -15.39
CA PHE A 429 9.39 -6.51 -16.55
C PHE A 429 10.10 -6.19 -17.87
N SER A 430 11.42 -5.94 -17.83
CA SER A 430 12.20 -5.68 -19.03
C SER A 430 12.05 -6.74 -20.13
N PRO A 431 11.87 -8.06 -19.87
CA PRO A 431 11.66 -9.06 -20.92
C PRO A 431 10.32 -8.94 -21.67
N ALA A 432 9.36 -8.20 -21.10
CA ALA A 432 8.07 -7.91 -21.73
C ALA A 432 8.11 -6.60 -22.55
N VAL A 433 9.17 -5.79 -22.49
CA VAL A 433 9.21 -4.52 -23.22
C VAL A 433 9.19 -4.77 -24.72
N ILE A 434 8.24 -4.13 -25.41
CA ILE A 434 8.18 -4.09 -26.86
C ILE A 434 9.10 -2.95 -27.32
N PRO A 435 10.14 -3.22 -28.15
CA PRO A 435 11.01 -2.18 -28.65
C PRO A 435 10.20 -1.12 -29.41
N ARG A 436 10.38 0.15 -29.04
CA ARG A 436 9.84 1.23 -29.86
C ARG A 436 10.59 1.20 -31.19
N ILE A 437 9.88 1.07 -32.30
CA ILE A 437 10.45 1.35 -33.61
C ILE A 437 10.73 2.86 -33.60
N SER A 438 11.97 3.24 -33.32
CA SER A 438 12.40 4.61 -33.55
C SER A 438 12.35 4.84 -35.05
N GLU A 439 11.36 5.62 -35.50
CA GLU A 439 11.41 6.18 -36.85
C GLU A 439 12.75 6.92 -37.00
N PRO A 440 13.53 6.65 -38.06
CA PRO A 440 14.80 7.30 -38.24
C PRO A 440 14.57 8.81 -38.33
N VAL A 441 15.14 9.54 -37.37
CA VAL A 441 15.28 11.00 -37.48
C VAL A 441 16.12 11.25 -38.73
N THR A 442 15.47 11.61 -39.83
CA THR A 442 16.14 12.13 -41.02
C THR A 442 16.74 13.47 -40.64
N VAL A 443 18.00 13.44 -40.22
CA VAL A 443 18.85 14.62 -40.15
C VAL A 443 19.17 14.98 -41.61
N ASN A 444 18.32 15.77 -42.23
CA ASN A 444 18.70 16.50 -43.43
C ASN A 444 19.71 17.56 -42.99
N GLY A 445 20.99 17.21 -43.12
CA GLY A 445 22.10 18.11 -42.90
C GLY A 445 22.22 19.08 -44.07
N ASP A 446 21.62 20.26 -43.94
CA ASP A 446 22.08 21.43 -44.68
C ASP A 446 23.00 22.24 -43.76
N ILE A 447 24.29 22.09 -43.99
CA ILE A 447 25.32 22.95 -43.42
C ILE A 447 25.20 24.31 -44.12
N GLN A 448 24.60 25.29 -43.45
CA GLN A 448 24.87 26.70 -43.75
C GLN A 448 25.56 27.35 -42.55
N THR A 449 26.79 27.78 -42.81
CA THR A 449 27.67 28.50 -41.91
C THR A 449 27.23 29.96 -41.73
N ASN A 450 27.29 30.40 -40.47
CA ASN A 450 27.49 31.76 -39.97
C ASN A 450 26.33 32.78 -40.00
N GLY A 451 25.89 33.13 -38.78
CA GLY A 451 25.25 34.40 -38.46
C GLY A 451 24.90 34.48 -36.98
N HIS A 452 25.55 35.39 -36.24
CA HIS A 452 25.22 35.73 -34.85
C HIS A 452 23.76 36.22 -34.73
N THR A 453 22.98 35.58 -33.86
CA THR A 453 21.78 36.19 -33.26
C THR A 453 21.55 35.61 -31.87
N THR A 454 21.53 36.48 -30.87
CA THR A 454 21.01 36.22 -29.53
C THR A 454 19.48 36.10 -29.62
N GLY A 455 18.97 34.88 -29.49
CA GLY A 455 17.53 34.58 -29.38
C GLY A 455 17.34 33.31 -28.58
N ASN A 456 16.37 33.30 -27.66
CA ASN A 456 15.94 32.09 -26.96
C ASN A 456 15.28 31.15 -27.98
N ASP A 457 16.05 30.20 -28.51
CA ASP A 457 15.53 29.19 -29.44
C ASP A 457 14.56 28.23 -28.72
N PRO A 458 13.27 28.18 -29.15
CA PRO A 458 12.32 27.22 -28.60
C PRO A 458 12.71 25.77 -28.92
N GLU A 459 13.48 25.54 -29.98
CA GLU A 459 13.94 24.22 -30.41
C GLU A 459 15.02 23.63 -29.48
N LYS A 460 15.92 24.48 -28.97
CA LYS A 460 16.92 24.10 -27.95
C LYS A 460 16.28 23.85 -26.59
N THR A 461 15.19 24.56 -26.30
CA THR A 461 14.39 24.38 -25.07
C THR A 461 13.56 23.10 -25.13
N ALA A 462 12.98 22.78 -26.31
CA ALA A 462 12.29 21.52 -26.56
C ALA A 462 13.24 20.31 -26.55
N ALA A 463 14.45 20.45 -27.10
CA ALA A 463 15.51 19.44 -27.05
C ALA A 463 16.01 19.19 -25.62
N ASN A 464 16.23 20.25 -24.83
CA ASN A 464 16.57 20.11 -23.41
C ASN A 464 15.41 19.56 -22.57
N ALA A 465 14.16 19.90 -22.91
CA ALA A 465 12.98 19.31 -22.28
C ALA A 465 12.85 17.82 -22.59
N THR A 466 13.08 17.39 -23.83
CA THR A 466 13.10 15.96 -24.21
C THR A 466 14.25 15.20 -23.57
N VAL A 467 15.44 15.78 -23.45
CA VAL A 467 16.57 15.15 -22.73
C VAL A 467 16.27 15.03 -21.22
N THR A 468 15.63 16.03 -20.61
CA THR A 468 15.24 16.00 -19.19
C THR A 468 14.07 15.03 -18.94
N GLU A 469 13.11 14.93 -19.88
CA GLU A 469 11.99 13.98 -19.82
C GLU A 469 12.49 12.53 -20.01
N VAL A 470 13.55 12.32 -20.81
CA VAL A 470 14.24 11.02 -20.96
C VAL A 470 15.05 10.66 -19.72
N LEU A 471 15.70 11.62 -19.05
CA LEU A 471 16.47 11.39 -17.82
C LEU A 471 15.61 11.05 -16.59
N ASN A 472 14.33 11.46 -16.57
CA ASN A 472 13.40 11.19 -15.48
C ASN A 472 12.62 9.88 -15.62
N ARG A 473 12.72 9.20 -16.77
CA ARG A 473 11.99 7.95 -17.00
C ARG A 473 12.73 6.78 -16.33
N PRO A 474 12.01 5.86 -15.66
CA PRO A 474 12.62 4.64 -15.17
C PRO A 474 13.29 3.83 -16.30
N PRO A 475 14.30 2.99 -15.99
CA PRO A 475 14.84 2.03 -16.95
C PRO A 475 13.73 1.15 -17.56
N PRO A 476 13.91 0.64 -18.80
CA PRO A 476 12.90 -0.19 -19.45
C PRO A 476 12.39 -1.34 -18.59
N GLY A 477 11.08 -1.47 -18.46
CA GLY A 477 10.43 -2.51 -17.66
C GLY A 477 10.43 -2.27 -16.16
N LYS A 478 10.82 -1.07 -15.71
CA LYS A 478 10.61 -0.59 -14.33
C LYS A 478 9.34 0.24 -14.22
N ILE A 479 8.69 0.17 -13.05
CA ILE A 479 7.50 0.97 -12.79
C ILE A 479 7.87 2.43 -12.59
N ALA A 480 7.09 3.33 -13.18
CA ALA A 480 7.15 4.78 -12.94
C ALA A 480 6.33 5.18 -11.72
N TYR A 481 5.23 4.46 -11.46
CA TYR A 481 4.32 4.74 -10.36
C TYR A 481 3.49 3.49 -10.04
N HIS A 482 3.00 3.37 -8.81
CA HIS A 482 1.98 2.38 -8.46
C HIS A 482 1.03 2.89 -7.40
N HIS A 483 -0.16 2.30 -7.32
CA HIS A 483 -1.08 2.53 -6.22
C HIS A 483 -2.00 1.34 -5.99
N SER A 484 -2.53 1.24 -4.76
CA SER A 484 -3.53 0.22 -4.42
C SER A 484 -4.79 0.86 -3.86
N LEU A 485 -5.93 0.25 -4.16
CA LEU A 485 -7.24 0.68 -3.69
C LEU A 485 -8.15 -0.52 -3.44
N ALA A 486 -8.87 -0.51 -2.31
CA ALA A 486 -9.92 -1.48 -2.05
C ALA A 486 -11.15 -1.24 -2.95
N ARG A 487 -11.74 -2.32 -3.49
CA ARG A 487 -12.95 -2.30 -4.34
C ARG A 487 -14.20 -1.85 -3.59
N THR A 488 -14.18 -1.96 -2.27
CA THR A 488 -15.23 -1.54 -1.35
C THR A 488 -14.68 -0.48 -0.39
N ARG A 489 -15.48 0.56 -0.13
CA ARG A 489 -15.11 1.56 0.88
C ARG A 489 -15.44 1.01 2.27
N SER A 490 -14.44 0.88 3.12
CA SER A 490 -14.66 0.64 4.55
C SER A 490 -14.99 1.96 5.25
N ILE A 491 -15.88 1.91 6.26
CA ILE A 491 -16.16 3.07 7.12
C ILE A 491 -14.92 3.51 7.91
N LEU A 492 -13.93 2.63 8.08
CA LEU A 492 -12.67 2.93 8.74
C LEU A 492 -11.69 3.71 7.83
N SER A 493 -11.95 3.76 6.52
CA SER A 493 -11.10 4.41 5.52
C SER A 493 -11.26 5.94 5.48
N ARG A 494 -11.00 6.63 6.60
CA ARG A 494 -11.23 8.08 6.75
C ARG A 494 -9.96 8.88 7.07
N ASN A 495 -9.01 8.26 7.79
CA ASN A 495 -7.67 8.81 8.05
C ASN A 495 -6.66 7.70 7.79
N VAL A 496 -6.53 7.29 6.54
CA VAL A 496 -5.63 6.20 6.13
C VAL A 496 -4.46 6.81 5.39
N PHE A 497 -3.25 6.42 5.76
CA PHE A 497 -2.02 6.88 5.14
C PHE A 497 -1.15 5.68 4.77
N THR A 498 -0.94 5.50 3.47
CA THR A 498 -0.19 4.39 2.89
C THR A 498 1.08 4.93 2.29
N ILE A 499 2.22 4.62 2.90
CA ILE A 499 3.53 4.92 2.30
C ILE A 499 3.80 3.82 1.27
N LEU A 500 3.75 4.16 -0.02
CA LEU A 500 3.87 3.22 -1.14
C LEU A 500 5.32 2.78 -1.35
N GLY A 501 6.27 3.68 -1.08
CA GLY A 501 7.71 3.40 -1.13
C GLY A 501 8.49 4.57 -1.72
N LYS A 502 9.79 4.30 -1.96
CA LYS A 502 10.68 5.20 -2.70
C LYS A 502 10.76 4.74 -4.14
N ASP A 503 10.67 5.67 -5.08
CA ASP A 503 11.03 5.40 -6.47
C ASP A 503 12.56 5.36 -6.67
N LEU A 504 12.99 5.07 -7.90
CA LEU A 504 14.41 4.95 -8.26
C LEU A 504 15.20 6.27 -8.13
N GLN A 505 14.51 7.41 -8.04
CA GLN A 505 15.10 8.73 -7.81
C GLN A 505 15.08 9.10 -6.31
N GLY A 506 14.53 8.23 -5.46
CA GLY A 506 14.43 8.42 -4.02
C GLY A 506 13.20 9.21 -3.57
N ASN A 507 12.29 9.59 -4.48
CA ASN A 507 11.06 10.29 -4.10
C ASN A 507 10.12 9.33 -3.38
N TYR A 508 9.50 9.81 -2.31
CA TYR A 508 8.49 9.09 -1.57
C TYR A 508 7.11 9.26 -2.18
N TRP A 509 6.45 8.13 -2.43
CA TRP A 509 5.07 8.07 -2.87
C TRP A 509 4.15 7.69 -1.72
N ILE A 510 3.07 8.44 -1.56
CA ILE A 510 2.12 8.24 -0.46
C ILE A 510 0.70 8.35 -0.99
N SER A 511 -0.14 7.37 -0.68
CA SER A 511 -1.59 7.48 -0.88
C SER A 511 -2.27 7.79 0.45
N ALA A 512 -3.14 8.79 0.48
CA ALA A 512 -3.80 9.20 1.69
C ALA A 512 -5.30 9.48 1.48
N LEU A 513 -6.08 9.07 2.48
CA LEU A 513 -7.49 9.37 2.66
C LEU A 513 -7.61 10.25 3.89
N GLY A 514 -8.16 11.45 3.71
CA GLY A 514 -8.25 12.46 4.75
C GLY A 514 -9.42 13.40 4.52
N HIS A 515 -9.79 14.13 5.56
CA HIS A 515 -10.80 15.18 5.43
C HIS A 515 -10.27 16.36 4.60
N PRO A 516 -11.16 17.11 3.92
CA PRO A 516 -10.78 18.29 3.12
C PRO A 516 -9.83 19.24 3.85
N GLU A 517 -10.08 19.51 5.14
CA GLU A 517 -9.28 20.47 5.91
C GLU A 517 -7.83 20.00 6.12
N CYS A 518 -7.53 18.71 5.95
CA CYS A 518 -6.17 18.19 6.01
C CYS A 518 -5.36 18.63 4.79
N TRP A 519 -6.00 18.69 3.62
CA TRP A 519 -5.35 19.10 2.37
C TRP A 519 -5.06 20.59 2.36
N ASP A 520 -5.99 21.42 2.84
CA ASP A 520 -5.77 22.87 3.01
C ASP A 520 -4.55 23.18 3.90
N LYS A 521 -4.34 22.38 4.95
CA LYS A 521 -3.18 22.53 5.84
C LYS A 521 -1.91 22.05 5.16
N LEU A 522 -1.97 20.92 4.46
CA LEU A 522 -0.84 20.37 3.74
C LEU A 522 -0.37 21.29 2.61
N GLU A 523 -1.28 21.84 1.82
CA GLU A 523 -0.97 22.78 0.73
C GLU A 523 -0.19 23.98 1.25
N LYS A 524 -0.61 24.56 2.38
CA LYS A 524 0.08 25.68 3.03
C LYS A 524 1.49 25.27 3.46
N GLU A 525 1.66 24.12 4.11
CA GLU A 525 2.96 23.66 4.59
C GLU A 525 3.94 23.36 3.45
N VAL A 526 3.46 22.69 2.39
CA VAL A 526 4.24 22.37 1.19
C VAL A 526 4.63 23.63 0.41
N SER A 527 3.72 24.59 0.30
CA SER A 527 3.99 25.87 -0.36
C SER A 527 5.06 26.68 0.38
N MET A 528 4.99 26.76 1.71
CA MET A 528 6.01 27.42 2.53
C MET A 528 7.38 26.75 2.37
N SER A 529 7.43 25.42 2.43
CA SER A 529 8.69 24.67 2.27
C SER A 529 9.31 24.88 0.90
N SER A 530 8.49 24.97 -0.16
CA SER A 530 8.95 25.24 -1.52
C SER A 530 9.52 26.66 -1.67
N MET A 531 8.91 27.66 -1.01
CA MET A 531 9.44 29.03 -1.00
C MET A 531 10.76 29.14 -0.24
N ASP A 532 10.92 28.43 0.87
CA ASP A 532 12.18 28.43 1.63
C ASP A 532 13.31 27.73 0.85
N ALA A 533 13.00 26.65 0.14
CA ALA A 533 13.95 26.01 -0.79
C ALA A 533 14.39 26.98 -1.90
N LEU A 534 13.45 27.73 -2.50
CA LEU A 534 13.76 28.74 -3.52
C LEU A 534 14.61 29.89 -2.96
N ARG A 535 14.37 30.33 -1.72
CA ARG A 535 15.18 31.36 -1.05
C ARG A 535 16.61 30.89 -0.77
N ASN A 536 16.79 29.62 -0.41
CA ASN A 536 18.12 29.05 -0.18
C ASN A 536 18.92 28.89 -1.48
N LEU A 537 18.26 28.70 -2.62
CA LEU A 537 18.90 28.65 -3.94
C LEU A 537 19.24 30.04 -4.49
N ASN A 538 18.52 31.09 -4.05
CA ASN A 538 18.75 32.48 -4.42
C ASN A 538 18.86 33.35 -3.16
N PRO A 539 19.96 33.22 -2.37
CA PRO A 539 20.15 34.06 -1.21
C PRO A 539 20.15 35.53 -1.64
N PRO A 540 19.46 36.43 -0.92
CA PRO A 540 19.47 37.85 -1.26
C PRO A 540 20.92 38.34 -1.27
N SER A 541 21.31 39.01 -2.34
CA SER A 541 22.62 39.65 -2.44
C SER A 541 22.82 40.54 -1.23
N ALA A 542 23.84 40.23 -0.43
CA ALA A 542 24.22 41.06 0.71
C ALA A 542 24.57 42.46 0.18
N ASN A 543 23.77 43.45 0.54
CA ASN A 543 24.09 44.86 0.37
C ASN A 543 25.04 45.32 1.47
#